data_AF-A0A1I7YYB4-F1
#
_entry.id   AF-A0A1I7YYB4-F1
#
_cell.length_a   1.000
_cell.length_b   1.000
_cell.length_c   1.000
_cell.angle_alpha   90.00
_cell.angle_beta   90.00
_cell.angle_gamma   90.00
#
_symmetry.space_group_name_H-M   'P 1'
#
loop_
_entity.id
_entity.type
_entity.pdbx_description
1 polymer ?
#
loop_
_entity_poly.entity_id
_entity_poly.type
_entity_poly.pdbx_seq_one_letter_code
_entity_poly.pdbx_strand_id
1 'polypeptide(L)'
;MRTLVVVFLLPFVANAFKPVVESSNIECSLHEIPTTVSTANKEGNCVVTIMKKFCGGFCESSEKGTHIFPYRNINASICLYTSLVEKTAPYQCDYSPSPESELPVYTYVEPTGCQCTPCSSDNQVLASQAHNRKRRTIGCPH
;
A
#
# COMPACT_ATOMS: atom_id res chain seq x y z
N MET A 1 -39.66 52.84 23.44
CA MET A 1 -38.30 52.28 23.63
C MET A 1 -38.39 50.78 23.38
N ARG A 2 -37.88 50.28 22.24
CA ARG A 2 -37.88 48.85 21.89
C ARG A 2 -36.44 48.35 21.99
N THR A 3 -36.19 47.50 22.97
CA THR A 3 -34.88 46.91 23.25
C THR A 3 -34.62 45.76 22.28
N LEU A 4 -33.54 45.87 21.50
CA LEU A 4 -33.08 44.87 20.54
C LEU A 4 -32.18 43.86 21.28
N VAL A 5 -32.62 42.60 21.39
CA VAL A 5 -31.78 41.51 21.92
C VAL A 5 -31.11 40.83 20.74
N VAL A 6 -29.81 41.10 20.56
CA VAL A 6 -28.99 40.44 19.54
C VAL A 6 -28.37 39.20 20.16
N VAL A 7 -28.93 38.02 19.84
CA VAL A 7 -28.38 36.73 20.24
C VAL A 7 -27.26 36.37 19.27
N PHE A 8 -26.01 36.54 19.70
CA PHE A 8 -24.84 36.04 18.98
C PHE A 8 -24.74 34.52 19.15
N LEU A 9 -25.25 33.77 18.17
CA LEU A 9 -24.95 32.35 18.02
C LEU A 9 -23.57 32.22 17.35
N LEU A 10 -22.53 32.02 18.14
CA LEU A 10 -21.22 31.62 17.62
C LEU A 10 -21.26 30.13 17.26
N PRO A 11 -20.92 29.72 16.03
CA PRO A 11 -20.83 28.32 15.69
C PRO A 11 -19.59 27.71 16.35
N PHE A 12 -19.80 26.71 17.19
CA PHE A 12 -18.76 25.79 17.64
C PHE A 12 -18.24 25.01 16.41
N VAL A 13 -17.21 25.53 15.76
CA VAL A 13 -16.44 24.76 14.77
C VAL A 13 -15.48 23.86 15.54
N ALA A 14 -15.97 22.72 15.99
CA ALA A 14 -15.13 21.63 16.46
C ALA A 14 -14.42 21.00 15.26
N ASN A 15 -13.33 21.63 14.81
CA ASN A 15 -12.41 21.01 13.87
C ASN A 15 -11.74 19.82 14.56
N ALA A 16 -12.31 18.64 14.37
CA ALA A 16 -11.67 17.36 14.65
C ALA A 16 -10.54 17.15 13.63
N PHE A 17 -9.41 17.84 13.83
CA PHE A 17 -8.15 17.46 13.21
C PHE A 17 -7.78 16.09 13.79
N LYS A 18 -8.09 15.02 13.04
CA LYS A 18 -7.52 13.71 13.32
C LYS A 18 -6.00 13.86 13.26
N PRO A 19 -5.24 13.48 14.30
CA PRO A 19 -3.79 13.55 14.25
C PRO A 19 -3.31 12.74 13.05
N VAL A 20 -2.47 13.37 12.23
CA VAL A 20 -1.62 12.67 11.26
C VAL A 20 -0.85 11.64 12.07
N VAL A 21 -1.06 10.36 11.75
CA VAL A 21 -0.39 9.24 12.39
C VAL A 21 1.10 9.52 12.36
N GLU A 22 1.65 9.65 13.56
CA GLU A 22 3.06 9.85 13.82
C GLU A 22 3.83 8.75 13.08
N SER A 23 4.68 9.19 12.15
CA SER A 23 5.54 8.34 11.34
C SER A 23 6.58 7.70 12.26
N SER A 24 6.18 6.67 12.98
CA SER A 24 7.12 5.69 13.50
C SER A 24 7.94 5.21 12.31
N ASN A 25 9.27 5.26 12.41
CA ASN A 25 10.18 4.71 11.42
C ASN A 25 9.98 3.20 11.40
N ILE A 26 8.96 2.74 10.67
CA ILE A 26 8.67 1.32 10.50
C ILE A 26 9.75 0.77 9.58
N GLU A 27 10.65 -0.03 10.14
CA GLU A 27 11.69 -0.74 9.41
C GLU A 27 11.05 -1.64 8.33
N CYS A 28 11.80 -1.92 7.26
CA CYS A 28 11.35 -2.79 6.16
C CYS A 28 10.79 -4.11 6.69
N SER A 29 9.48 -4.28 6.57
CA SER A 29 8.75 -5.37 7.18
C SER A 29 7.52 -5.73 6.36
N LEU A 30 6.90 -6.84 6.75
CA LEU A 30 5.73 -7.38 6.10
C LEU A 30 4.47 -6.74 6.69
N HIS A 31 3.61 -6.20 5.83
CA HIS A 31 2.38 -5.52 6.20
C HIS A 31 1.18 -6.20 5.57
N GLU A 32 0.03 -6.13 6.23
CA GLU A 32 -1.23 -6.69 5.73
C GLU A 32 -2.25 -5.58 5.46
N ILE A 33 -2.91 -5.64 4.31
CA ILE A 33 -4.00 -4.73 3.95
C ILE A 33 -5.25 -5.51 3.51
N PRO A 34 -6.45 -5.12 3.97
CA PRO A 34 -7.68 -5.65 3.41
C PRO A 34 -7.79 -5.21 1.96
N THR A 35 -7.95 -6.18 1.06
CA THR A 35 -8.13 -5.96 -0.38
C THR A 35 -9.41 -6.65 -0.80
N THR A 36 -10.33 -5.86 -1.35
CA THR A 36 -11.57 -6.37 -1.93
C THR A 36 -11.47 -6.31 -3.45
N VAL A 37 -11.72 -7.45 -4.10
CA VAL A 37 -11.74 -7.57 -5.56
C VAL A 37 -13.13 -8.02 -5.96
N SER A 38 -13.73 -7.33 -6.91
CA SER A 38 -15.00 -7.71 -7.51
C SER A 38 -14.80 -8.11 -8.96
N THR A 39 -15.55 -9.11 -9.39
CA THR A 39 -15.68 -9.51 -10.79
C THR A 39 -17.16 -9.66 -11.12
N ALA A 40 -17.55 -9.29 -12.33
CA ALA A 40 -18.92 -9.42 -12.82
C ALA A 40 -18.94 -10.45 -13.94
N ASN A 41 -19.75 -11.49 -13.77
CA ASN A 41 -20.03 -12.49 -14.79
C ASN A 41 -21.48 -12.33 -15.27
N LYS A 42 -21.87 -13.10 -16.30
CA LYS A 42 -23.24 -13.09 -16.84
C LYS A 42 -24.32 -13.44 -15.80
N GLU A 43 -23.94 -14.16 -14.74
CA GLU A 43 -24.82 -14.69 -13.69
C GLU A 43 -24.94 -13.76 -12.47
N GLY A 44 -24.04 -12.77 -12.33
CA GLY A 44 -24.07 -11.84 -11.22
C GLY A 44 -22.69 -11.28 -10.84
N ASN A 45 -22.67 -10.57 -9.72
CA ASN A 45 -21.44 -10.02 -9.14
C ASN A 45 -20.85 -11.01 -8.14
N CYS A 46 -19.54 -11.11 -8.16
CA CYS A 46 -18.75 -11.92 -7.26
C CYS A 46 -17.71 -11.03 -6.58
N VAL A 47 -17.55 -11.19 -5.28
CA VAL A 47 -16.64 -10.39 -4.45
C VAL A 47 -15.76 -11.32 -3.63
N VAL A 48 -14.49 -10.99 -3.51
CA VAL A 48 -13.58 -11.64 -2.57
C VAL A 48 -12.90 -10.57 -1.74
N THR A 49 -12.86 -10.76 -0.43
CA THR A 49 -12.11 -9.91 0.50
C THR A 49 -11.00 -10.73 1.12
N ILE A 50 -9.74 -10.33 0.87
CA ILE A 50 -8.55 -11.00 1.39
C ILE A 50 -7.70 -10.03 2.21
N MET A 51 -6.99 -10.56 3.20
CA MET A 51 -5.90 -9.84 3.85
C MET A 51 -4.63 -10.06 3.04
N LYS A 52 -4.27 -9.08 2.21
CA LYS A 52 -3.13 -9.17 1.31
C LYS A 52 -1.85 -8.69 1.97
N LYS A 53 -0.79 -9.49 1.89
CA LYS A 53 0.56 -9.15 2.36
C LYS A 53 1.34 -8.31 1.34
N PHE A 54 2.13 -7.35 1.83
CA PHE A 54 3.07 -6.57 1.02
C PHE A 54 4.29 -6.15 1.85
N CYS A 55 5.39 -5.80 1.17
CA CYS A 55 6.57 -5.25 1.83
C CYS A 55 6.51 -3.73 1.84
N GLY A 56 6.85 -3.14 2.98
CA GLY A 56 6.85 -1.70 3.17
C GLY A 56 7.65 -1.29 4.40
N GLY A 57 8.09 -0.04 4.41
CA GLY A 57 8.89 0.53 5.48
C GLY A 57 10.11 1.26 4.96
N PHE A 58 10.98 1.62 5.89
CA PHE A 58 12.21 2.36 5.63
C PHE A 58 13.42 1.42 5.63
N CYS A 59 14.39 1.75 4.78
CA CYS A 59 15.70 1.12 4.77
C CYS A 59 16.75 2.18 5.05
N GLU A 60 17.81 1.81 5.77
CA GLU A 60 18.92 2.70 6.02
C GLU A 60 19.61 3.08 4.70
N SER A 61 19.85 4.37 4.53
CA SER A 61 20.58 4.94 3.40
C SER A 61 21.72 5.79 3.93
N SER A 62 22.88 5.70 3.30
CA SER A 62 24.03 6.54 3.65
C SER A 62 24.48 7.37 2.46
N GLU A 63 25.00 8.55 2.77
CA GLU A 63 25.61 9.44 1.80
C GLU A 63 27.03 9.74 2.24
N LYS A 64 27.99 9.57 1.33
CA LYS A 64 29.34 10.06 1.52
C LYS A 64 29.55 11.27 0.62
N GLY A 65 29.40 12.46 1.21
CA GLY A 65 29.79 13.70 0.57
C GLY A 65 31.30 13.70 0.34
N THR A 66 31.74 13.77 -0.91
CA THR A 66 33.14 14.13 -1.19
C THR A 66 33.22 15.65 -1.23
N HIS A 67 34.37 16.22 -0.84
CA HIS A 67 34.60 17.68 -0.94
C HIS A 67 34.69 18.16 -2.41
N ILE A 68 34.54 17.25 -3.38
CA ILE A 68 34.68 17.50 -4.81
C ILE A 68 33.30 17.36 -5.46
N PHE A 69 32.66 18.49 -5.72
CA PHE A 69 31.48 18.52 -6.58
C PHE A 69 31.86 18.07 -8.01
N PRO A 70 31.07 17.24 -8.72
CA PRO A 70 29.73 16.75 -8.39
C PRO A 70 29.68 15.34 -7.79
N TYR A 71 30.80 14.81 -7.27
CA TYR A 71 30.90 13.40 -6.89
C TYR A 71 30.25 13.14 -5.52
N ARG A 72 28.96 12.83 -5.54
CA ARG A 72 28.18 12.37 -4.39
C ARG A 72 27.98 10.87 -4.51
N ASN A 73 28.56 10.09 -3.59
CA ASN A 73 28.27 8.65 -3.53
C ASN A 73 27.10 8.42 -2.58
N ILE A 74 25.96 8.04 -3.13
CA ILE A 74 24.75 7.71 -2.37
C ILE A 74 24.57 6.20 -2.35
N ASN A 75 24.57 5.61 -1.16
CA ASN A 75 24.21 4.23 -0.95
C ASN A 75 22.74 4.17 -0.52
N ALA A 76 21.86 4.05 -1.51
CA ALA A 76 20.43 3.89 -1.29
C ALA A 76 20.05 2.40 -1.25
N SER A 77 19.10 2.06 -0.37
CA SER A 77 18.51 0.73 -0.27
C SER A 77 16.99 0.83 -0.36
N ILE A 78 16.35 -0.17 -0.95
CA ILE A 78 14.88 -0.25 -1.10
C ILE A 78 14.33 -1.50 -0.42
N CYS A 79 13.15 -1.38 0.18
CA CYS A 79 12.46 -2.49 0.82
C CYS A 79 11.79 -3.36 -0.23
N LEU A 80 12.25 -4.60 -0.37
CA LEU A 80 11.78 -5.55 -1.37
C LEU A 80 11.36 -6.87 -0.75
N TYR A 81 10.56 -7.64 -1.48
CA TYR A 81 10.21 -9.00 -1.09
C TYR A 81 11.41 -9.94 -1.24
N THR A 82 11.50 -10.94 -0.36
CA THR A 82 12.52 -12.00 -0.45
C THR A 82 12.10 -13.10 -1.43
N SER A 83 10.81 -13.47 -1.41
CA SER A 83 10.21 -14.41 -2.34
C SER A 83 8.70 -14.20 -2.40
N LEU A 84 8.07 -14.67 -3.48
CA LEU A 84 6.64 -14.59 -3.71
C LEU A 84 6.03 -15.99 -3.67
N VAL A 85 4.83 -16.08 -3.11
CA VAL A 85 4.02 -17.30 -3.09
C VAL A 85 2.66 -16.99 -3.70
N GLU A 86 2.20 -17.89 -4.56
CA GLU A 86 0.86 -17.86 -5.12
C GLU A 86 -0.16 -18.38 -4.11
N LYS A 87 -1.30 -17.69 -4.02
CA LYS A 87 -2.42 -18.03 -3.17
C LYS A 87 -3.72 -17.90 -3.94
N THR A 88 -4.72 -18.61 -3.43
CA THR A 88 -6.05 -18.67 -4.01
C THR A 88 -7.10 -18.38 -2.95
N ALA A 89 -8.10 -17.58 -3.29
CA ALA A 89 -9.27 -17.34 -2.44
C ALA A 89 -10.56 -17.53 -3.25
N PRO A 90 -11.56 -18.26 -2.75
CA PRO A 90 -12.82 -18.43 -3.45
C PRO A 90 -13.61 -17.12 -3.47
N TYR A 91 -14.22 -16.80 -4.60
CA TYR A 91 -15.16 -15.69 -4.67
C TYR A 91 -16.46 -16.03 -3.91
N GLN A 92 -17.07 -15.00 -3.32
CA GLN A 92 -18.42 -15.03 -2.82
C GLN A 92 -19.33 -14.38 -3.85
N CYS A 93 -20.24 -15.15 -4.45
CA CYS A 93 -21.13 -14.68 -5.50
C CYS A 93 -22.57 -14.61 -4.99
N ASP A 94 -23.34 -13.65 -5.49
CA ASP A 94 -24.74 -13.43 -5.09
C ASP A 94 -25.71 -14.50 -5.65
N TYR A 95 -25.23 -15.38 -6.53
CA TYR A 95 -25.99 -16.50 -7.08
C TYR A 95 -25.54 -17.83 -6.47
N SER A 96 -26.48 -18.77 -6.33
CA SER A 96 -26.15 -20.14 -5.95
C SER A 96 -25.53 -20.81 -7.18
N PRO A 97 -24.23 -21.18 -7.16
CA PRO A 97 -23.61 -21.90 -8.27
C PRO A 97 -24.34 -23.23 -8.44
N SER A 98 -24.55 -23.66 -9.70
CA SER A 98 -25.08 -25.00 -9.92
C SER A 98 -24.10 -26.03 -9.32
N PRO A 99 -24.55 -27.20 -8.86
CA PRO A 99 -23.67 -28.22 -8.29
C PRO A 99 -22.62 -28.75 -9.28
N GLU A 100 -22.78 -28.48 -10.58
CA GLU A 100 -21.82 -28.81 -11.64
C GLU A 100 -20.86 -27.65 -11.97
N SER A 101 -21.09 -26.46 -11.41
CA SER A 101 -20.29 -25.26 -11.63
C SER A 101 -19.09 -25.23 -10.68
N GLU A 102 -17.87 -25.25 -11.21
CA GLU A 102 -16.69 -24.92 -10.40
C GLU A 102 -16.79 -23.48 -9.89
N LEU A 103 -16.64 -23.29 -8.57
CA LEU A 103 -16.63 -21.96 -7.98
C LEU A 103 -15.46 -21.15 -8.54
N PRO A 104 -15.68 -19.90 -9.01
CA PRO A 104 -14.59 -19.08 -9.48
C PRO A 104 -13.61 -18.79 -8.33
N VAL A 105 -12.31 -18.91 -8.63
CA VAL A 105 -11.22 -18.68 -7.68
C VAL A 105 -10.44 -17.44 -8.08
N TYR A 106 -10.09 -16.60 -7.11
CA TYR A 106 -9.17 -15.49 -7.28
C TYR A 106 -7.75 -15.92 -6.94
N THR A 107 -6.86 -15.89 -7.93
CA THR A 107 -5.42 -16.15 -7.74
C THR A 107 -4.66 -14.84 -7.55
N TYR A 108 -3.80 -14.80 -6.54
CA TYR A 108 -2.97 -13.64 -6.23
C TYR A 108 -1.62 -14.05 -5.66
N VAL A 109 -0.66 -13.15 -5.69
CA VAL A 109 0.69 -13.37 -5.15
C VAL A 109 0.93 -12.52 -3.90
N GLU A 110 1.68 -13.09 -2.96
CA GLU A 110 2.09 -12.45 -1.70
C GLU A 110 3.58 -12.66 -1.41
N PRO A 111 4.24 -11.69 -0.78
CA PRO A 111 5.59 -11.90 -0.26
C PRO A 111 5.57 -12.80 0.98
N THR A 112 6.61 -13.62 1.13
CA THR A 112 6.82 -14.41 2.36
C THR A 112 7.68 -13.67 3.39
N GLY A 113 8.48 -12.71 2.93
CA GLY A 113 9.36 -11.90 3.75
C GLY A 113 9.82 -10.66 3.01
N CYS A 114 10.43 -9.73 3.75
CA CYS A 114 10.90 -8.44 3.26
C CYS A 114 12.34 -8.19 3.68
N GLN A 115 13.11 -7.54 2.83
CA GLN A 115 14.50 -7.19 3.11
C GLN A 115 14.90 -5.89 2.41
N CYS A 116 15.83 -5.16 3.02
CA CYS A 116 16.47 -4.02 2.39
C CYS A 116 17.50 -4.50 1.38
N THR A 117 17.32 -4.13 0.13
CA THR A 117 18.20 -4.51 -0.98
C THR A 117 18.84 -3.25 -1.57
N PRO A 118 20.13 -3.26 -1.95
CA PRO A 118 20.77 -2.15 -2.62
C PRO A 118 19.98 -1.72 -3.87
N CYS A 119 19.87 -0.42 -4.05
CA CYS A 119 19.12 0.14 -5.17
C CYS A 119 19.84 -0.15 -6.49
N SER A 120 19.18 -0.88 -7.39
CA SER A 120 19.63 -1.15 -8.77
C SER A 120 18.46 -0.97 -9.74
N SER A 121 18.73 -0.84 -11.05
CA SER A 121 17.70 -0.76 -12.09
C SER A 121 16.73 -1.94 -12.02
N ASP A 122 17.27 -3.14 -11.80
CA ASP A 122 16.49 -4.39 -11.78
C ASP A 122 15.59 -4.44 -10.53
N ASN A 123 16.13 -3.99 -9.40
CA ASN A 123 15.41 -3.93 -8.14
C ASN A 123 14.29 -2.87 -8.14
N GLN A 124 14.43 -1.79 -8.92
CA GLN A 124 13.34 -0.80 -9.12
C GLN A 124 12.16 -1.40 -9.89
N VAL A 125 12.44 -2.20 -10.92
CA VAL A 125 11.39 -2.89 -11.69
C VAL A 125 10.61 -3.82 -10.76
N LEU A 126 11.31 -4.62 -9.93
CA LEU A 126 10.70 -5.53 -8.96
C LEU A 126 9.85 -4.78 -7.91
N ALA A 127 10.32 -3.61 -7.43
CA ALA A 127 9.55 -2.77 -6.51
C ALA A 127 8.25 -2.24 -7.14
N SER A 128 8.32 -1.82 -8.41
CA SER A 128 7.15 -1.31 -9.14
C SER A 128 6.11 -2.39 -9.44
N GLN A 129 6.55 -3.62 -9.70
CA GLN A 129 5.65 -4.75 -9.97
C GLN A 129 4.90 -5.22 -8.71
N ALA A 130 5.52 -5.12 -7.54
CA ALA A 130 4.89 -5.46 -6.26
C ALA A 130 3.80 -4.44 -5.85
N HIS A 131 3.99 -3.17 -6.19
CA HIS A 131 3.02 -2.11 -5.90
C HIS A 131 2.12 -1.83 -7.10
N ASN A 132 0.98 -2.54 -7.17
CA ASN A 132 -0.12 -2.26 -8.11
C ASN A 132 -0.79 -0.87 -7.91
N ARG A 133 -0.19 0.03 -7.11
CA ARG A 133 -0.58 1.42 -6.95
C ARG A 133 0.48 2.31 -7.56
N LYS A 134 0.02 3.22 -8.42
CA LYS A 134 0.70 4.37 -9.03
C LYS A 134 1.22 5.38 -7.98
N ARG A 135 1.92 4.93 -6.94
CA ARG A 135 2.67 5.80 -6.02
C ARG A 135 4.08 5.96 -6.57
N ARG A 136 4.58 7.19 -6.51
CA ARG A 136 5.94 7.59 -6.93
C ARG A 136 6.94 6.51 -6.54
N THR A 137 7.45 5.80 -7.54
CA THR A 137 8.71 5.07 -7.40
C THR A 137 9.75 6.10 -7.00
N ILE A 138 10.25 5.98 -5.78
CA ILE A 138 11.45 6.71 -5.35
C ILE A 138 12.57 6.09 -6.20
N GLY A 139 12.88 6.74 -7.33
CA GLY A 139 13.94 6.27 -8.22
C GLY A 139 15.26 6.20 -7.47
N CYS A 140 16.09 5.21 -7.79
CA CYS A 140 17.45 5.18 -7.24
C CYS A 140 18.15 6.47 -7.66
N PRO A 141 18.73 7.24 -6.72
CA PRO A 141 19.55 8.37 -7.08
C PRO A 141 20.81 7.84 -7.78
N HIS A 142 21.09 8.37 -8.98
CA HIS A 142 22.32 8.15 -9.71
C HIS A 142 23.40 9.16 -9.28
#